data_AF-A0A8T4PFF1-F1
#
_entry.id   AF-A0A8T4PFF1-F1
#
_cell.length_a   1.000
_cell.length_b   1.000
_cell.length_c   1.000
_cell.angle_alpha   90.00
_cell.angle_beta   90.00
_cell.angle_gamma   90.00
#
_symmetry.space_group_name_H-M   'P 1'
#
loop_
_entity.id
_entity.type
_entity.pdbx_description
1 polymer ?
#
loop_
_entity_poly.entity_id
_entity_poly.type
_entity_poly.pdbx_seq_one_letter_code
_entity_poly.pdbx_strand_id
1 'polypeptide(L)'
;MAIERPAWVKDKNVAEDFEVINVKKWDDYKDFRMDDGCYVLIRLHWDTGDIGVAVCDYKHTILKEFRGRRPQDLYHAIFEYSEKHHKNWFKRMDHAAYLGKELKKAETCLAIGTEYIQE
;
A
#
# COMPACT_ATOMS: atom_id res chain seq x y z
N MET A 1 7.73 14.96 33.19
CA MET A 1 7.14 13.62 32.92
C MET A 1 8.24 12.77 32.31
N ALA A 2 8.35 11.49 32.68
CA ALA A 2 9.39 10.63 32.11
C ALA A 2 9.12 10.47 30.60
N ILE A 3 10.14 10.72 29.77
CA ILE A 3 10.07 10.43 28.34
C ILE A 3 10.00 8.91 28.19
N GLU A 4 8.83 8.39 27.82
CA GLU A 4 8.62 6.97 27.59
C GLU A 4 9.30 6.57 26.28
N ARG A 5 10.62 6.38 26.32
CA ARG A 5 11.40 5.95 25.17
C ARG A 5 10.94 4.54 24.74
N PRO A 6 10.79 4.25 23.43
CA PRO A 6 10.52 2.90 22.96
C PRO A 6 11.64 1.95 23.38
N ALA A 7 11.32 1.03 24.29
CA ALA A 7 12.30 0.11 24.89
C ALA A 7 12.97 -0.83 23.85
N TRP A 8 12.32 -1.06 22.72
CA TRP A 8 12.79 -1.90 21.63
C TRP A 8 13.80 -1.19 20.70
N VAL A 9 13.92 0.14 20.77
CA VAL A 9 14.94 0.92 20.04
C VAL A 9 16.04 1.32 21.02
N LYS A 10 17.18 0.62 20.96
CA LYS A 10 18.24 0.74 21.97
C LYS A 10 19.36 1.71 21.61
N ASP A 11 19.63 1.86 20.31
CA ASP A 11 20.83 2.46 19.73
C ASP A 11 20.61 3.88 19.18
N LYS A 12 19.47 4.52 19.50
CA LYS A 12 19.10 5.85 19.00
C LYS A 12 18.84 6.84 20.13
N ASN A 13 19.25 8.09 19.89
CA ASN A 13 18.88 9.23 20.73
C ASN A 13 17.47 9.71 20.37
N VAL A 14 16.79 10.35 21.32
CA VAL A 14 15.48 10.99 21.11
C VAL A 14 15.66 12.47 20.77
N ALA A 15 14.77 13.01 19.93
CA ALA A 15 14.70 14.44 19.66
C ALA A 15 14.16 15.21 20.88
N GLU A 16 14.37 16.53 20.91
CA GLU A 16 13.89 17.39 22.01
C GLU A 16 12.37 17.43 22.14
N ASP A 17 11.67 17.35 21.01
CA ASP A 17 10.21 17.35 20.87
C ASP A 17 9.61 15.93 20.82
N PHE A 18 10.37 14.91 21.24
CA PHE A 18 9.89 13.54 21.19
C PHE A 18 8.64 13.33 22.06
N GLU A 19 7.60 12.77 21.44
CA GLU A 19 6.38 12.33 22.12
C GLU A 19 5.93 10.95 21.63
N VAL A 20 5.22 10.23 22.51
CA VAL A 20 4.55 8.97 22.15
C VAL A 20 3.09 9.27 21.85
N ILE A 21 2.68 9.06 20.60
CA ILE A 21 1.31 9.28 20.15
C ILE A 21 0.54 7.96 20.20
N ASN A 22 -0.42 7.86 21.12
CA ASN A 22 -1.37 6.75 21.14
C ASN A 22 -2.47 7.00 20.08
N VAL A 23 -2.39 6.29 18.96
CA VAL A 23 -3.31 6.45 17.84
C VAL A 23 -4.71 5.90 18.16
N LYS A 24 -5.75 6.54 17.61
CA LYS A 24 -7.11 6.03 17.69
C LYS A 24 -7.25 4.78 16.81
N LYS A 25 -8.18 3.89 17.19
CA LYS A 25 -8.56 2.76 16.35
C LYS A 25 -9.21 3.26 15.06
N TRP A 26 -8.80 2.69 13.93
CA TRP A 26 -9.40 2.93 12.61
C TRP A 26 -10.85 2.44 12.55
N ASP A 27 -11.73 3.27 11.98
CA ASP A 27 -13.14 2.96 11.70
C ASP A 27 -13.35 2.93 10.19
N ASP A 28 -13.54 1.73 9.63
CA ASP A 28 -13.68 1.51 8.18
C ASP A 28 -14.84 2.29 7.55
N TYR A 29 -15.87 2.66 8.31
CA TYR A 29 -17.01 3.42 7.77
C TYR A 29 -16.80 4.93 7.81
N LYS A 30 -16.06 5.43 8.80
CA LYS A 30 -15.89 6.89 9.01
C LYS A 30 -14.60 7.41 8.41
N ASP A 31 -13.55 6.61 8.46
CA ASP A 31 -12.19 7.03 8.09
C ASP A 31 -11.86 6.67 6.64
N PHE A 32 -12.51 5.65 6.08
CA PHE A 32 -12.32 5.29 4.68
C PHE A 32 -12.84 6.39 3.76
N ARG A 33 -11.98 6.78 2.82
CA ARG A 33 -12.30 7.71 1.74
C ARG A 33 -11.71 7.18 0.45
N MET A 34 -12.51 7.21 -0.60
CA MET A 34 -11.99 6.90 -1.93
C MET A 34 -11.01 7.98 -2.37
N ASP A 35 -9.94 7.55 -3.05
CA ASP A 35 -9.15 8.45 -3.88
C ASP A 35 -10.01 8.94 -5.06
N ASP A 36 -9.60 10.00 -5.75
CA ASP A 36 -10.29 10.51 -6.94
C ASP A 36 -9.39 10.46 -8.19
N GLY A 37 -8.21 9.85 -8.05
CA GLY A 37 -7.21 9.61 -9.09
C GLY A 37 -7.40 8.29 -9.83
N CYS A 38 -7.34 7.18 -9.10
CA CYS A 38 -7.54 5.83 -9.62
C CYS A 38 -8.02 4.88 -8.52
N TYR A 39 -8.43 3.68 -8.91
CA TYR A 39 -8.45 2.52 -8.02
C TYR A 39 -7.63 1.39 -8.62
N VAL A 40 -7.26 0.41 -7.79
CA VAL A 40 -6.49 -0.75 -8.21
C VAL A 40 -7.24 -2.06 -7.99
N LEU A 41 -7.00 -3.01 -8.89
CA LEU A 41 -7.44 -4.40 -8.74
C LEU A 41 -6.20 -5.29 -8.74
N ILE A 42 -6.14 -6.20 -7.78
CA ILE A 42 -5.00 -7.09 -7.59
C ILE A 42 -5.41 -8.53 -7.90
N ARG A 43 -4.54 -9.27 -8.59
CA ARG A 43 -4.73 -10.69 -8.90
C ARG A 43 -3.43 -11.46 -8.73
N LEU A 44 -3.55 -12.72 -8.31
CA LEU A 44 -2.44 -13.67 -8.32
C LEU A 44 -2.39 -14.47 -9.63
N HIS A 45 -1.21 -14.53 -10.25
CA HIS A 45 -0.87 -15.37 -11.38
C HIS A 45 -0.10 -16.59 -10.87
N TRP A 46 -0.82 -17.64 -10.48
CA TRP A 46 -0.25 -18.85 -9.89
C TRP A 46 0.70 -19.62 -10.81
N ASP A 47 0.50 -19.49 -12.12
CA ASP A 47 1.32 -20.09 -13.16
C ASP A 47 2.72 -19.47 -13.26
N THR A 48 2.84 -18.15 -13.07
CA THR A 48 4.13 -17.44 -13.12
C THR A 48 4.70 -17.10 -11.74
N GLY A 49 3.87 -17.19 -10.70
CA GLY A 49 4.18 -16.73 -9.35
C GLY A 49 4.18 -15.20 -9.22
N ASP A 50 3.49 -14.49 -10.11
CA ASP A 50 3.45 -13.03 -10.11
C ASP A 50 2.16 -12.49 -9.48
N ILE A 51 2.24 -11.26 -8.99
CA ILE A 51 1.12 -10.43 -8.60
C ILE A 51 0.86 -9.45 -9.76
N GLY A 52 -0.37 -9.41 -10.26
CA GLY A 52 -0.85 -8.43 -11.21
C GLY A 52 -1.59 -7.30 -10.50
N VAL A 53 -1.32 -6.07 -10.90
CA VAL A 53 -1.98 -4.85 -10.41
C VAL A 53 -2.52 -4.07 -11.60
N ALA A 54 -3.84 -4.05 -11.74
CA ALA A 54 -4.52 -3.22 -12.72
C ALA A 54 -4.83 -1.86 -12.10
N VAL A 55 -4.37 -0.79 -12.75
CA VAL A 55 -4.73 0.59 -12.41
C VAL A 55 -5.93 1.00 -13.26
N CYS A 56 -7.01 1.43 -12.63
CA CYS A 56 -8.29 1.72 -13.26
C CYS A 56 -8.77 3.14 -12.99
N ASP A 57 -9.48 3.73 -13.95
CA ASP A 57 -10.22 4.97 -13.71
C ASP A 57 -11.62 4.71 -13.13
N TYR A 58 -12.28 5.75 -12.61
CA TYR A 58 -13.65 5.68 -12.10
C TYR A 58 -14.73 5.50 -13.18
N LYS A 59 -14.33 5.31 -14.45
CA LYS A 59 -15.21 4.85 -15.54
C LYS A 59 -15.05 3.36 -15.81
N HIS A 60 -14.34 2.64 -14.94
CA HIS A 60 -14.03 1.21 -15.04
C HIS A 60 -13.17 0.85 -16.26
N THR A 61 -12.31 1.77 -16.69
CA THR A 61 -11.32 1.52 -17.75
C THR A 61 -9.99 1.10 -17.13
N ILE A 62 -9.45 -0.05 -17.55
CA ILE A 62 -8.08 -0.46 -17.19
C ILE A 62 -7.11 0.44 -17.95
N LEU A 63 -6.33 1.24 -17.21
CA LEU A 63 -5.35 2.16 -17.76
C LEU A 63 -4.01 1.46 -18.00
N LYS A 64 -3.58 0.64 -17.04
CA LYS A 64 -2.34 -0.15 -17.07
C LYS A 64 -2.46 -1.40 -16.20
N GLU A 65 -1.64 -2.39 -16.51
CA GLU A 65 -1.36 -3.53 -15.66
C GLU A 65 0.14 -3.56 -15.36
N PHE A 66 0.50 -3.76 -14.10
CA PHE A 66 1.86 -3.99 -13.64
C PHE A 66 1.95 -5.40 -13.08
N ARG A 67 3.01 -6.14 -13.43
CA ARG A 67 3.24 -7.50 -12.93
C ARG A 67 4.62 -7.61 -12.30
N GLY A 68 4.68 -8.31 -11.18
CA GLY A 68 5.92 -8.52 -10.43
C GLY A 68 5.71 -9.42 -9.24
N ARG A 69 6.81 -9.90 -8.65
CA ARG A 69 6.76 -10.86 -7.54
C ARG A 69 6.76 -10.18 -6.18
N ARG A 70 7.48 -9.07 -6.06
CA ARG A 70 7.65 -8.36 -4.80
C ARG A 70 6.77 -7.11 -4.76
N PRO A 71 6.15 -6.80 -3.60
CA PRO A 71 5.42 -5.56 -3.40
C PRO A 71 6.24 -4.32 -3.75
N GLN A 72 7.53 -4.31 -3.37
CA GLN A 72 8.42 -3.16 -3.60
C GLN A 72 8.57 -2.83 -5.07
N ASP A 73 8.79 -3.84 -5.91
CA ASP A 73 8.95 -3.67 -7.34
C ASP A 73 7.67 -3.07 -7.96
N LEU A 74 6.50 -3.55 -7.51
CA LEU A 74 5.21 -3.14 -8.01
C LEU A 74 4.86 -1.69 -7.65
N TYR A 75 4.85 -1.34 -6.36
CA TYR A 75 4.46 0.03 -5.99
C TYR A 75 5.48 1.07 -6.49
N HIS A 76 6.78 0.74 -6.52
CA HIS A 76 7.78 1.65 -7.10
C HIS A 76 7.53 1.88 -8.59
N ALA A 77 7.33 0.81 -9.37
CA ALA A 77 7.06 0.93 -10.81
C ALA A 77 5.76 1.71 -11.09
N ILE A 78 4.71 1.50 -10.29
CA ILE A 78 3.45 2.23 -10.41
C ILE A 78 3.65 3.72 -10.13
N PHE A 79 4.31 4.07 -9.02
CA PHE A 79 4.51 5.46 -8.62
C PHE A 79 5.47 6.19 -9.58
N GLU A 80 6.57 5.54 -9.97
CA GLU A 80 7.51 6.09 -10.95
C GLU A 80 6.81 6.34 -12.31
N TYR A 81 6.01 5.38 -12.79
CA TYR A 81 5.23 5.57 -14.00
C TYR A 81 4.25 6.74 -13.85
N SER A 82 3.55 6.82 -12.71
CA SER A 82 2.60 7.89 -12.44
C SER A 82 3.28 9.26 -12.49
N GLU A 83 4.42 9.41 -11.82
CA GLU A 83 5.19 10.66 -11.77
C GLU A 83 5.73 11.04 -13.15
N LYS A 84 6.45 10.11 -13.80
CA LYS A 84 7.08 10.32 -15.12
C LYS A 84 6.08 10.71 -16.21
N HIS A 85 4.86 10.19 -16.13
CA HIS A 85 3.80 10.45 -17.10
C HIS A 85 2.76 11.46 -16.62
N HIS A 86 3.05 12.19 -15.55
CA HIS A 86 2.17 13.21 -14.95
C HIS A 86 0.73 12.69 -14.74
N LYS A 87 0.61 11.46 -14.25
CA LYS A 87 -0.65 10.85 -13.84
C LYS A 87 -0.90 11.17 -12.37
N ASN A 88 -2.15 11.51 -12.05
CA ASN A 88 -2.60 11.79 -10.69
C ASN A 88 -3.32 10.58 -10.09
N TRP A 89 -2.71 9.39 -10.13
CA TRP A 89 -3.37 8.13 -9.75
C TRP A 89 -3.53 7.93 -8.24
N PHE A 90 -2.58 8.39 -7.42
CA PHE A 90 -2.65 8.30 -5.97
C PHE A 90 -2.53 9.70 -5.38
N LYS A 91 -3.65 10.40 -5.24
CA LYS A 91 -3.66 11.75 -4.66
C LYS A 91 -3.68 11.71 -3.14
N ARG A 92 -4.10 10.59 -2.54
CA ARG A 92 -4.13 10.38 -1.11
C ARG A 92 -3.09 9.35 -0.66
N MET A 93 -2.33 9.70 0.36
CA MET A 93 -1.27 8.84 0.90
C MET A 93 -1.80 7.60 1.61
N ASP A 94 -3.02 7.66 2.16
CA ASP A 94 -3.69 6.50 2.75
C ASP A 94 -4.01 5.42 1.68
N HIS A 95 -4.41 5.83 0.48
CA HIS A 95 -4.64 4.91 -0.64
C HIS A 95 -3.33 4.32 -1.19
N ALA A 96 -2.26 5.11 -1.24
CA ALA A 96 -0.91 4.61 -1.53
C ALA A 96 -0.44 3.60 -0.47
N ALA A 97 -0.72 3.84 0.81
CA ALA A 97 -0.42 2.90 1.88
C ALA A 97 -1.27 1.62 1.80
N TYR A 98 -2.56 1.75 1.43
CA TYR A 98 -3.46 0.61 1.18
C TYR A 98 -2.93 -0.29 0.06
N LEU A 99 -2.42 0.27 -1.05
CA LEU A 99 -1.75 -0.52 -2.10
C LEU A 99 -0.62 -1.36 -1.51
N GLY A 100 0.25 -0.78 -0.68
CA GLY A 100 1.33 -1.51 -0.01
C GLY A 100 0.83 -2.65 0.88
N LYS A 101 -0.24 -2.41 1.66
CA LYS A 101 -0.89 -3.41 2.51
C LYS A 101 -1.40 -4.59 1.68
N GLU A 102 -2.17 -4.32 0.63
CA GLU A 102 -2.75 -5.35 -0.23
C GLU A 102 -1.70 -6.14 -1.01
N LEU A 103 -0.65 -5.48 -1.51
CA LEU A 103 0.45 -6.16 -2.17
C LEU A 103 1.18 -7.12 -1.23
N LYS A 104 1.40 -6.73 0.04
CA LYS A 104 2.03 -7.62 1.01
C LYS A 104 1.15 -8.82 1.34
N LYS A 105 -0.17 -8.62 1.42
CA LYS A 105 -1.15 -9.71 1.56
C LYS A 105 -1.09 -10.66 0.37
N ALA A 106 -1.11 -10.13 -0.86
CA ALA A 106 -0.99 -10.90 -2.09
C ALA A 106 0.32 -11.72 -2.16
N GLU A 107 1.47 -11.10 -1.83
CA GLU A 107 2.76 -11.80 -1.73
C GLU A 107 2.72 -12.94 -0.71
N THR A 108 2.11 -12.70 0.45
CA THR A 108 1.97 -13.71 1.50
C THR A 108 1.11 -14.88 1.01
N CYS A 109 -0.04 -14.60 0.38
CA CYS A 109 -0.92 -15.60 -0.21
C CYS A 109 -0.19 -16.47 -1.24
N LEU A 110 0.60 -15.88 -2.14
CA LEU A 110 1.45 -16.62 -3.08
C LEU A 110 2.45 -17.53 -2.35
N ALA A 111 3.12 -17.01 -1.33
CA ALA A 111 4.15 -17.75 -0.59
C ALA A 111 3.60 -18.97 0.17
N ILE A 112 2.38 -18.86 0.71
CA ILE A 112 1.74 -19.93 1.51
C ILE A 112 0.74 -20.78 0.71
N GLY A 113 0.47 -20.44 -0.55
CA GLY A 113 -0.45 -21.19 -1.42
C GLY A 113 -1.93 -21.02 -1.06
N THR A 114 -2.34 -19.86 -0.55
CA THR A 114 -3.73 -19.57 -0.18
C THR A 114 -4.38 -18.59 -1.14
N GLU A 115 -5.71 -18.65 -1.25
CA GLU A 115 -6.48 -17.66 -2.03
C GLU A 115 -6.25 -16.23 -1.52
N TYR A 116 -6.12 -15.30 -2.46
CA TYR A 116 -6.07 -13.87 -2.18
C TYR A 116 -7.46 -13.26 -2.39
N ILE A 117 -7.94 -12.55 -1.38
CA ILE A 117 -9.17 -11.75 -1.43
C ILE A 117 -8.78 -10.31 -1.09
N GLN A 118 -9.00 -9.41 -2.03
CA GLN A 118 -8.82 -7.97 -1.81
C GLN A 118 -9.86 -7.45 -0.83
N GLU A 119 -9.44 -6.57 0.10
CA GLU A 119 -10.30 -5.98 1.15
C GLU A 119 -11.17 -4.83 0.64
#